data_AF-A0A928DW79-F1
#
_entry.id   AF-A0A928DW79-F1
#
_cell.length_a   1.000
_cell.length_b   1.000
_cell.length_c   1.000
_cell.angle_alpha   90.00
_cell.angle_beta   90.00
_cell.angle_gamma   90.00
#
_symmetry.space_group_name_H-M   'P 1'
#
loop_
_entity.id
_entity.type
_entity.pdbx_description
1 polymer ?
#
loop_
_entity_poly.entity_id
_entity_poly.type
_entity_poly.pdbx_seq_one_letter_code
_entity_poly.pdbx_strand_id
1 'polypeptide(L)'
;MRFLEVAFKHFTPEDIFMKKHKHLLLAFLLPALFLCGCKPAAETKPETAAIQQQEETASAPSPTIDEELQKQLDEEFVYELTADGSVTITQYTGYASSVTIPHGVTSIGNEAFGGCDSLTSVTIPNSVTSIGVRAFAGCGKLTEIQVSAGNTHFKSVDGILFSADGKTLIQVPAGKGLTEYTIPDGVTSIGNKAFSRCWRLTSVTIPDSVTSIGKDAFSHCWSLTSVTIGDSVTSIGGDPFAECDQLTEIRVSAGNTHFKSEDGILFTADGKTLIQFPKGKYLTE
;
A
#
# COMPACT_ATOMS: atom_id res chain seq x y z
N MET A 1 6.13 -62.68 -10.73
CA MET A 1 5.78 -61.61 -9.77
C MET A 1 5.21 -60.43 -10.54
N ARG A 2 4.22 -59.74 -9.94
CA ARG A 2 3.42 -58.59 -10.42
C ARG A 2 4.16 -57.66 -11.40
N PHE A 3 3.67 -57.46 -12.63
CA PHE A 3 2.59 -56.55 -13.06
C PHE A 3 2.89 -55.05 -12.88
N LEU A 4 2.90 -54.34 -14.02
CA LEU A 4 2.89 -52.87 -14.15
C LEU A 4 1.50 -52.28 -13.84
N GLU A 5 1.42 -50.94 -13.91
CA GLU A 5 0.24 -50.06 -13.83
C GLU A 5 -0.24 -49.65 -12.43
N VAL A 6 0.16 -48.44 -12.02
CA VAL A 6 -0.73 -47.49 -11.33
C VAL A 6 -0.52 -46.11 -11.97
N ALA A 7 -1.62 -45.47 -12.38
CA ALA A 7 -1.58 -44.13 -12.96
C ALA A 7 -1.55 -43.04 -11.88
N PHE A 8 -0.81 -41.96 -12.13
CA PHE A 8 -1.03 -40.67 -11.47
C PHE A 8 -1.35 -39.61 -12.54
N LYS A 9 -2.64 -39.26 -12.65
CA LYS A 9 -3.08 -38.07 -13.37
C LYS A 9 -3.04 -36.87 -12.41
N HIS A 10 -2.35 -35.82 -12.84
CA HIS A 10 -2.75 -34.41 -12.73
C HIS A 10 -3.66 -34.04 -11.54
N PHE A 11 -3.07 -33.42 -10.53
CA PHE A 11 -3.77 -32.50 -9.62
C PHE A 11 -3.82 -31.12 -10.27
N THR A 12 -4.98 -30.46 -10.25
CA THR A 12 -5.15 -29.03 -10.54
C THR A 12 -5.58 -28.30 -9.27
N PRO A 13 -5.06 -27.10 -8.97
CA PRO A 13 -5.36 -26.40 -7.73
C PRO A 13 -6.64 -25.54 -7.85
N GLU A 14 -7.82 -26.14 -7.61
CA GLU A 14 -9.08 -25.38 -7.38
C GLU A 14 -9.76 -25.68 -6.03
N ASP A 15 -9.26 -26.65 -5.25
CA ASP A 15 -9.80 -26.96 -3.92
C ASP A 15 -8.99 -26.30 -2.79
N ILE A 16 -9.30 -25.03 -2.48
CA ILE A 16 -9.23 -24.38 -1.14
C ILE A 16 -9.86 -22.97 -1.30
N PHE A 17 -11.07 -22.74 -0.77
CA PHE A 17 -11.37 -21.79 0.32
C PHE A 17 -12.90 -21.49 0.45
N MET A 18 -13.44 -21.73 1.65
CA MET A 18 -14.68 -21.14 2.22
C MET A 18 -16.01 -21.16 1.44
N LYS A 19 -16.90 -22.09 1.83
CA LYS A 19 -18.35 -22.04 1.56
C LYS A 19 -19.16 -21.86 2.86
N LYS A 20 -19.51 -20.61 3.19
CA LYS A 20 -20.43 -20.12 4.25
C LYS A 20 -20.81 -18.68 3.83
N HIS A 21 -22.05 -18.19 3.79
CA HIS A 21 -23.41 -18.65 4.18
C HIS A 21 -24.42 -18.02 3.16
N LYS A 22 -25.77 -18.09 3.22
CA LYS A 22 -26.76 -18.46 4.25
C LYS A 22 -28.05 -19.04 3.58
N HIS A 23 -29.22 -18.79 4.20
CA HIS A 23 -30.61 -18.94 3.73
C HIS A 23 -31.20 -20.34 3.45
N LEU A 24 -31.91 -20.87 4.46
CA LEU A 24 -33.12 -21.67 4.24
C LEU A 24 -34.08 -21.52 5.43
N LEU A 25 -35.39 -21.49 5.16
CA LEU A 25 -36.50 -21.21 6.09
C LEU A 25 -37.44 -22.42 6.20
N LEU A 26 -38.12 -22.54 7.36
CA LEU A 26 -39.28 -23.42 7.66
C LEU A 26 -39.03 -24.95 7.53
N ALA A 27 -39.55 -25.85 8.39
CA ALA A 27 -40.66 -25.83 9.34
C ALA A 27 -40.47 -26.96 10.38
N PHE A 28 -41.02 -26.80 11.59
CA PHE A 28 -41.05 -27.87 12.61
C PHE A 28 -42.46 -28.43 12.82
N LEU A 29 -42.57 -29.75 12.83
CA LEU A 29 -43.77 -30.51 13.20
C LEU A 29 -43.72 -30.91 14.68
N LEU A 30 -44.81 -30.65 15.41
CA LEU A 30 -45.25 -31.37 16.61
C LEU A 30 -45.91 -32.72 16.18
N PRO A 31 -46.18 -33.72 17.06
CA PRO A 31 -46.44 -33.61 18.52
C PRO A 31 -45.96 -34.78 19.44
N ALA A 32 -46.04 -34.59 20.77
CA ALA A 32 -46.57 -35.55 21.76
C ALA A 32 -46.57 -34.89 23.17
N LEU A 33 -47.71 -34.63 23.85
CA LEU A 33 -48.57 -35.54 24.63
C LEU A 33 -47.95 -36.09 25.94
N PHE A 34 -48.34 -35.52 27.09
CA PHE A 34 -48.59 -36.25 28.33
C PHE A 34 -49.67 -35.55 29.18
N LEU A 35 -50.41 -36.33 29.97
CA LEU A 35 -51.67 -35.95 30.64
C LEU A 35 -51.53 -35.81 32.17
N CYS A 36 -52.61 -35.31 32.79
CA CYS A 36 -52.87 -35.19 34.24
C CYS A 36 -52.25 -33.94 34.93
N GLY A 37 -52.95 -33.15 35.74
CA GLY A 37 -54.38 -33.18 36.08
C GLY A 37 -54.67 -32.70 37.51
N CYS A 38 -54.98 -31.41 37.71
CA CYS A 38 -55.76 -30.87 38.85
C CYS A 38 -56.07 -29.37 38.67
N LYS A 39 -57.13 -28.88 39.35
CA LYS A 39 -57.72 -27.53 39.26
C LYS A 39 -58.41 -27.20 40.61
N PRO A 40 -58.64 -25.93 41.02
CA PRO A 40 -57.92 -24.66 40.79
C PRO A 40 -57.51 -23.98 42.13
N ALA A 41 -56.80 -22.85 42.04
CA ALA A 41 -57.02 -21.71 42.94
C ALA A 41 -56.73 -20.41 42.17
N ALA A 42 -57.57 -19.40 42.32
CA ALA A 42 -57.41 -18.11 41.64
C ALA A 42 -56.90 -17.07 42.63
N GLU A 43 -55.94 -16.24 42.22
CA GLU A 43 -55.74 -14.93 42.83
C GLU A 43 -55.07 -13.99 41.81
N THR A 44 -55.53 -12.73 41.80
CA THR A 44 -55.27 -11.76 40.74
C THR A 44 -54.08 -10.86 41.07
N LYS A 45 -53.20 -10.65 40.09
CA LYS A 45 -52.18 -9.59 40.14
C LYS A 45 -52.10 -8.92 38.75
N PRO A 46 -52.04 -7.58 38.67
CA PRO A 46 -51.99 -6.90 37.37
C PRO A 46 -50.62 -7.13 36.72
N GLU A 47 -50.62 -7.75 35.55
CA GLU A 47 -49.45 -7.84 34.69
C GLU A 47 -49.42 -6.62 33.77
N THR A 48 -48.53 -5.67 34.09
CA THR A 48 -48.25 -4.54 33.20
C THR A 48 -47.59 -5.07 31.95
N ALA A 49 -48.34 -5.19 30.85
CA ALA A 49 -47.84 -5.66 29.57
C ALA A 49 -46.75 -4.72 29.04
N ALA A 50 -45.48 -5.08 29.27
CA ALA A 50 -44.35 -4.44 28.64
C ALA A 50 -44.36 -4.80 27.16
N ILE A 51 -44.79 -3.85 26.31
CA ILE A 51 -44.65 -3.98 24.87
C ILE A 51 -43.15 -3.95 24.56
N GLN A 52 -42.55 -5.13 24.39
CA GLN A 52 -41.22 -5.24 23.79
C GLN A 52 -41.36 -4.87 22.31
N GLN A 53 -41.17 -3.58 22.01
CA GLN A 53 -40.78 -3.18 20.66
C GLN A 53 -39.38 -3.76 20.45
N GLN A 54 -39.28 -4.82 19.65
CA GLN A 54 -38.02 -5.08 18.98
C GLN A 54 -37.83 -3.94 18.00
N GLU A 55 -36.92 -3.01 18.32
CA GLU A 55 -36.31 -2.17 17.31
C GLU A 55 -35.56 -3.11 16.35
N GLU A 56 -36.24 -3.47 15.26
CA GLU A 56 -35.62 -4.11 14.13
C GLU A 56 -34.66 -3.08 13.53
N THR A 57 -33.39 -3.12 13.96
CA THR A 57 -32.35 -2.24 13.43
C THR A 57 -32.19 -2.57 11.95
N ALA A 58 -32.87 -1.80 11.10
CA ALA A 58 -32.70 -1.88 9.67
C ALA A 58 -31.21 -1.81 9.37
N SER A 59 -30.65 -2.91 8.84
CA SER A 59 -29.29 -2.90 8.35
C SER A 59 -29.18 -1.71 7.41
N ALA A 60 -28.23 -0.81 7.66
CA ALA A 60 -27.94 0.25 6.71
C ALA A 60 -27.78 -0.40 5.32
N PRO A 61 -28.34 0.19 4.25
CA PRO A 61 -28.13 -0.34 2.91
C PRO A 61 -26.63 -0.46 2.69
N SER A 62 -26.18 -1.62 2.22
CA SER A 62 -24.77 -1.81 1.86
C SER A 62 -24.37 -0.66 0.92
N PRO A 63 -23.24 0.02 1.16
CA PRO A 63 -22.79 1.05 0.25
C PRO A 63 -22.68 0.44 -1.15
N THR A 64 -23.10 1.19 -2.15
CA THR A 64 -23.14 0.77 -3.55
C THR A 64 -22.50 1.86 -4.40
N ILE A 65 -21.88 1.43 -5.49
CA ILE A 65 -21.25 2.28 -6.49
C ILE A 65 -22.00 2.14 -7.82
N ASP A 66 -21.69 3.00 -8.79
CA ASP A 66 -22.21 2.92 -10.15
C ASP A 66 -21.91 1.54 -10.77
N GLU A 67 -22.86 0.96 -11.50
CA GLU A 67 -22.74 -0.37 -12.12
C GLU A 67 -21.56 -0.44 -13.12
N GLU A 68 -21.21 0.66 -13.78
CA GLU A 68 -20.06 0.73 -14.68
C GLU A 68 -18.73 0.72 -13.91
N LEU A 69 -18.65 1.46 -12.80
CA LEU A 69 -17.46 1.45 -11.92
C LEU A 69 -17.30 0.08 -11.26
N GLN A 70 -18.40 -0.51 -10.79
CA GLN A 70 -18.44 -1.86 -10.22
C GLN A 70 -17.86 -2.88 -11.21
N LYS A 71 -18.33 -2.88 -12.46
CA LYS A 71 -17.83 -3.76 -13.52
C LYS A 71 -16.34 -3.56 -13.83
N GLN A 72 -15.88 -2.31 -13.94
CA GLN A 72 -14.46 -2.01 -14.19
C GLN A 72 -13.55 -2.46 -13.03
N LEU A 73 -14.05 -2.45 -11.80
CA LEU A 73 -13.30 -2.94 -10.63
C LEU A 73 -13.28 -4.47 -10.58
N ASP A 74 -14.44 -5.12 -10.75
CA ASP A 74 -14.58 -6.59 -10.67
C ASP A 74 -13.76 -7.36 -11.74
N GLU A 75 -13.35 -6.69 -12.83
CA GLU A 75 -12.52 -7.27 -13.89
C GLU A 75 -11.05 -7.48 -13.47
N GLU A 76 -10.42 -6.52 -12.75
CA GLU A 76 -8.96 -6.53 -12.49
C GLU A 76 -8.53 -6.03 -11.08
N PHE A 77 -9.46 -5.76 -10.17
CA PHE A 77 -9.16 -5.15 -8.86
C PHE A 77 -9.90 -5.81 -7.69
N VAL A 78 -9.18 -5.97 -6.57
CA VAL A 78 -9.78 -6.13 -5.24
C VAL A 78 -9.84 -4.75 -4.59
N TYR A 79 -10.98 -4.42 -4.00
CA TYR A 79 -11.22 -3.11 -3.40
C TYR A 79 -12.10 -3.20 -2.15
N GLU A 80 -12.03 -2.15 -1.35
CA GLU A 80 -12.89 -1.92 -0.19
C GLU A 80 -13.76 -0.69 -0.43
N LEU A 81 -15.01 -0.76 0.02
CA LEU A 81 -16.00 0.31 -0.08
C LEU A 81 -16.46 0.71 1.32
N THR A 82 -16.25 1.96 1.70
CA THR A 82 -16.66 2.51 3.00
C THR A 82 -18.10 3.03 2.98
N ALA A 83 -18.69 3.23 4.16
CA ALA A 83 -20.08 3.69 4.31
C ALA A 83 -20.35 5.11 3.77
N ASP A 84 -19.31 5.90 3.51
CA ASP A 84 -19.38 7.22 2.86
C ASP A 84 -19.25 7.15 1.32
N GLY A 85 -19.12 5.95 0.74
CA GLY A 85 -18.96 5.73 -0.70
C GLY A 85 -17.51 5.78 -1.21
N SER A 86 -16.51 5.93 -0.34
CA SER A 86 -15.10 5.94 -0.77
C SER A 86 -14.64 4.54 -1.21
N VAL A 87 -14.02 4.47 -2.39
CA VAL A 87 -13.50 3.24 -3.01
C VAL A 87 -11.98 3.21 -2.86
N THR A 88 -11.47 2.18 -2.17
CA THR A 88 -10.03 1.94 -2.02
C THR A 88 -9.63 0.67 -2.75
N ILE A 89 -8.83 0.77 -3.81
CA ILE A 89 -8.20 -0.43 -4.42
C ILE A 89 -7.20 -0.98 -3.41
N THR A 90 -7.39 -2.22 -2.98
CA THR A 90 -6.47 -2.92 -2.05
C THR A 90 -5.54 -3.89 -2.77
N GLN A 91 -5.90 -4.36 -3.98
CA GLN A 91 -5.03 -5.15 -4.84
C GLN A 91 -5.41 -4.97 -6.31
N TYR A 92 -4.43 -4.91 -7.22
CA TYR A 92 -4.61 -5.12 -8.65
C TYR A 92 -4.22 -6.56 -8.99
N THR A 93 -5.10 -7.26 -9.69
CA THR A 93 -4.99 -8.69 -10.05
C THR A 93 -4.82 -8.93 -11.54
N GLY A 94 -4.95 -7.87 -12.36
CA GLY A 94 -4.74 -7.93 -13.81
C GLY A 94 -3.28 -8.12 -14.23
N TYR A 95 -3.10 -8.36 -15.53
CA TYR A 95 -1.79 -8.63 -16.14
C TYR A 95 -1.41 -7.61 -17.23
N ALA A 96 -2.22 -6.56 -17.42
CA ALA A 96 -1.99 -5.52 -18.41
C ALA A 96 -0.67 -4.76 -18.18
N SER A 97 -0.04 -4.33 -19.26
CA SER A 97 1.16 -3.49 -19.20
C SER A 97 0.86 -2.01 -18.93
N SER A 98 -0.35 -1.55 -19.24
CA SER A 98 -0.81 -0.20 -18.94
C SER A 98 -2.16 -0.26 -18.25
N VAL A 99 -2.28 0.37 -17.09
CA VAL A 99 -3.53 0.44 -16.33
C VAL A 99 -3.99 1.88 -16.20
N THR A 100 -5.27 2.14 -16.44
CA THR A 100 -5.93 3.39 -16.05
C THR A 100 -6.84 3.06 -14.88
N ILE A 101 -6.60 3.67 -13.73
CA ILE A 101 -7.44 3.45 -12.55
C ILE A 101 -8.82 4.07 -12.81
N PRO A 102 -9.93 3.35 -12.59
CA PRO A 102 -11.28 3.85 -12.86
C PRO A 102 -11.61 5.17 -12.17
N HIS A 103 -12.31 6.07 -12.88
CA HIS A 103 -12.85 7.28 -12.28
C HIS A 103 -13.89 6.94 -11.21
N GLY A 104 -13.79 7.56 -10.04
CA GLY A 104 -14.60 7.23 -8.86
C GLY A 104 -13.85 6.41 -7.82
N VAL A 105 -12.70 5.80 -8.16
CA VAL A 105 -11.73 5.33 -7.16
C VAL A 105 -11.19 6.55 -6.41
N THR A 106 -11.29 6.54 -5.09
CA THR A 106 -10.86 7.65 -4.21
C THR A 106 -9.49 7.42 -3.60
N SER A 107 -9.08 6.16 -3.45
CA SER A 107 -7.84 5.76 -2.78
C SER A 107 -7.15 4.58 -3.44
N ILE A 108 -5.82 4.58 -3.40
CA ILE A 108 -5.00 3.41 -3.70
C ILE A 108 -4.40 2.92 -2.38
N GLY A 109 -4.60 1.65 -2.04
CA GLY A 109 -4.17 1.05 -0.78
C GLY A 109 -2.65 0.84 -0.67
N ASN A 110 -2.20 0.42 0.52
CA ASN A 110 -0.83 -0.01 0.73
C ASN A 110 -0.54 -1.24 -0.12
N GLU A 111 0.60 -1.28 -0.83
CA GLU A 111 1.00 -2.38 -1.71
C GLU A 111 -0.04 -2.81 -2.78
N ALA A 112 -1.01 -1.96 -3.14
CA ALA A 112 -2.10 -2.33 -4.04
C ALA A 112 -1.64 -2.84 -5.43
N PHE A 113 -0.59 -2.26 -6.00
CA PHE A 113 0.10 -2.74 -7.21
C PHE A 113 1.47 -3.34 -6.84
N GLY A 114 1.61 -3.92 -5.65
CA GLY A 114 2.88 -4.47 -5.17
C GLY A 114 3.36 -5.63 -6.03
N GLY A 115 4.55 -5.48 -6.64
CA GLY A 115 5.18 -6.55 -7.43
C GLY A 115 4.56 -6.82 -8.81
N CYS A 116 3.85 -5.86 -9.43
CA CYS A 116 3.28 -6.04 -10.76
C CYS A 116 4.37 -6.09 -11.85
N ASP A 117 4.86 -7.30 -12.15
CA ASP A 117 5.97 -7.54 -13.08
C ASP A 117 5.67 -7.23 -14.54
N SER A 118 4.40 -7.16 -14.96
CA SER A 118 4.01 -6.78 -16.33
C SER A 118 3.80 -5.28 -16.53
N LEU A 119 3.53 -4.54 -15.46
CA LEU A 119 3.06 -3.16 -15.51
C LEU A 119 4.21 -2.21 -15.88
N THR A 120 4.07 -1.50 -17.00
CA THR A 120 5.01 -0.47 -17.49
C THR A 120 4.52 0.95 -17.21
N SER A 121 3.21 1.17 -17.19
CA SER A 121 2.58 2.48 -16.95
C SER A 121 1.30 2.37 -16.13
N VAL A 122 1.02 3.37 -15.31
CA VAL A 122 -0.26 3.50 -14.60
C VAL A 122 -0.76 4.95 -14.64
N THR A 123 -2.04 5.15 -14.89
CA THR A 123 -2.70 6.47 -14.89
C THR A 123 -3.62 6.61 -13.70
N ILE A 124 -3.36 7.62 -12.88
CA ILE A 124 -4.15 7.98 -11.69
C ILE A 124 -5.21 9.02 -12.11
N PRO A 125 -6.52 8.79 -11.90
CA PRO A 125 -7.58 9.74 -12.22
C PRO A 125 -7.61 10.92 -11.24
N ASN A 126 -8.41 11.94 -11.55
CA ASN A 126 -8.61 13.09 -10.67
C ASN A 126 -9.36 12.79 -9.37
N SER A 127 -10.07 11.65 -9.29
CA SER A 127 -10.81 11.22 -8.10
C SER A 127 -9.93 10.66 -6.98
N VAL A 128 -8.71 10.21 -7.28
CA VAL A 128 -7.79 9.65 -6.28
C VAL A 128 -7.19 10.77 -5.44
N THR A 129 -7.47 10.74 -4.14
CA THR A 129 -7.03 11.71 -3.12
C THR A 129 -5.99 11.15 -2.14
N SER A 130 -5.89 9.82 -2.05
CA SER A 130 -4.97 9.11 -1.14
C SER A 130 -4.24 7.97 -1.86
N ILE A 131 -2.95 7.79 -1.55
CA ILE A 131 -2.10 6.72 -2.09
C ILE A 131 -1.29 6.13 -0.93
N GLY A 132 -1.44 4.82 -0.75
CA GLY A 132 -0.83 4.06 0.33
C GLY A 132 0.68 3.92 0.20
N VAL A 133 1.32 3.62 1.31
CA VAL A 133 2.75 3.31 1.35
C VAL A 133 3.01 2.08 0.48
N ARG A 134 4.04 2.16 -0.37
CA ARG A 134 4.43 1.08 -1.31
C ARG A 134 3.37 0.71 -2.35
N ALA A 135 2.37 1.56 -2.61
CA ALA A 135 1.32 1.30 -3.60
C ALA A 135 1.82 0.71 -4.93
N PHE A 136 3.01 1.12 -5.41
CA PHE A 136 3.63 0.61 -6.65
C PHE A 136 5.00 -0.06 -6.43
N ALA A 137 5.32 -0.47 -5.20
CA ALA A 137 6.65 -1.01 -4.88
C ALA A 137 6.90 -2.37 -5.56
N GLY A 138 8.10 -2.54 -6.12
CA GLY A 138 8.49 -3.79 -6.75
C GLY A 138 7.95 -4.03 -8.16
N CYS A 139 7.21 -3.08 -8.76
CA CYS A 139 6.90 -3.12 -10.19
C CYS A 139 8.18 -2.90 -11.01
N GLY A 140 8.95 -3.97 -11.26
CA GLY A 140 10.29 -3.89 -11.86
C GLY A 140 10.32 -3.32 -13.28
N LYS A 141 9.18 -3.34 -13.99
CA LYS A 141 9.00 -2.79 -15.34
C LYS A 141 8.30 -1.42 -15.36
N LEU A 142 7.78 -0.92 -14.24
CA LEU A 142 7.03 0.35 -14.21
C LEU A 142 8.00 1.51 -14.47
N THR A 143 7.86 2.16 -15.62
CA THR A 143 8.68 3.28 -16.06
C THR A 143 8.06 4.64 -15.72
N GLU A 144 6.74 4.70 -15.63
CA GLU A 144 6.00 5.94 -15.38
C GLU A 144 4.73 5.73 -14.54
N ILE A 145 4.45 6.71 -13.68
CA ILE A 145 3.16 6.95 -13.05
C ILE A 145 2.64 8.26 -13.63
N GLN A 146 1.54 8.21 -14.38
CA GLN A 146 0.84 9.36 -14.93
C GLN A 146 -0.27 9.81 -13.97
N VAL A 147 -0.58 11.11 -13.98
CA VAL A 147 -1.69 11.69 -13.21
C VAL A 147 -2.54 12.53 -14.15
N SER A 148 -3.85 12.28 -14.13
CA SER A 148 -4.82 12.94 -14.99
C SER A 148 -4.93 14.43 -14.68
N ALA A 149 -5.13 15.24 -15.72
CA ALA A 149 -5.35 16.67 -15.58
C ALA A 149 -6.51 16.96 -14.61
N GLY A 150 -6.30 17.91 -13.69
CA GLY A 150 -7.29 18.27 -12.68
C GLY A 150 -7.29 17.43 -11.40
N ASN A 151 -6.37 16.47 -11.22
CA ASN A 151 -6.11 15.94 -9.87
C ASN A 151 -5.54 17.06 -8.98
N THR A 152 -6.13 17.27 -7.80
CA THR A 152 -5.74 18.34 -6.85
C THR A 152 -4.80 17.89 -5.75
N HIS A 153 -4.49 16.60 -5.65
CA HIS A 153 -3.68 15.98 -4.60
C HIS A 153 -2.30 15.55 -5.10
N PHE A 154 -2.19 15.14 -6.36
CA PHE A 154 -0.99 14.57 -6.96
C PHE A 154 -0.66 15.21 -8.32
N LYS A 155 0.59 15.08 -8.73
CA LYS A 155 1.02 15.31 -10.12
C LYS A 155 2.11 14.33 -10.52
N SER A 156 2.24 14.11 -11.82
CA SER A 156 3.41 13.46 -12.42
C SER A 156 4.36 14.51 -12.96
N VAL A 157 5.66 14.32 -12.74
CA VAL A 157 6.73 15.06 -13.41
C VAL A 157 7.70 14.02 -13.95
N ASP A 158 7.82 13.93 -15.29
CA ASP A 158 8.63 12.89 -15.97
C ASP A 158 8.31 11.46 -15.46
N GLY A 159 7.03 11.14 -15.28
CA GLY A 159 6.59 9.82 -14.80
C GLY A 159 6.89 9.54 -13.32
N ILE A 160 7.48 10.48 -12.57
CA ILE A 160 7.68 10.38 -11.12
C ILE A 160 6.50 11.06 -10.41
N LEU A 161 5.99 10.41 -9.35
CA LEU A 161 4.82 10.86 -8.61
C LEU A 161 5.21 11.84 -7.48
N PHE A 162 4.54 12.99 -7.46
CA PHE A 162 4.66 14.03 -6.43
C PHE A 162 3.30 14.42 -5.85
N SER A 163 3.30 15.11 -4.71
CA SER A 163 2.15 15.92 -4.29
C SER A 163 1.84 17.00 -5.34
N ALA A 164 0.59 17.46 -5.45
CA ALA A 164 0.18 18.46 -6.44
C ALA A 164 1.00 19.77 -6.35
N ASP A 165 1.36 20.21 -5.14
CA ASP A 165 2.23 21.36 -4.95
C ASP A 165 3.71 21.08 -5.30
N GLY A 166 4.12 19.81 -5.36
CA GLY A 166 5.46 19.34 -5.70
C GLY A 166 6.42 19.24 -4.52
N LYS A 167 5.97 19.55 -3.30
CA LYS A 167 6.82 19.55 -2.11
C LYS A 167 7.19 18.15 -1.62
N THR A 168 6.38 17.14 -1.93
CA THR A 168 6.67 15.75 -1.56
C THR A 168 6.93 14.92 -2.81
N LEU A 169 8.11 14.30 -2.90
CA LEU A 169 8.38 13.22 -3.85
C LEU A 169 7.83 11.93 -3.24
N ILE A 170 6.80 11.35 -3.86
CA ILE A 170 6.02 10.23 -3.30
C ILE A 170 6.56 8.89 -3.79
N GLN A 171 6.77 8.73 -5.11
CA GLN A 171 7.22 7.46 -5.70
C GLN A 171 7.99 7.71 -7.01
N VAL A 172 9.23 7.24 -7.06
CA VAL A 172 9.96 6.95 -8.30
C VAL A 172 9.61 5.53 -8.75
N PRO A 173 9.22 5.32 -10.01
CA PRO A 173 9.01 3.98 -10.55
C PRO A 173 10.34 3.18 -10.63
N ALA A 174 10.37 1.98 -10.07
CA ALA A 174 11.58 1.13 -10.03
C ALA A 174 12.12 0.77 -11.43
N GLY A 175 11.22 0.64 -12.42
CA GLY A 175 11.57 0.39 -13.82
C GLY A 175 12.01 1.62 -14.60
N LYS A 176 11.86 2.86 -14.08
CA LYS A 176 12.31 4.11 -14.74
C LYS A 176 13.81 4.08 -15.07
N GLY A 177 14.59 3.28 -14.36
CA GLY A 177 15.96 2.92 -14.73
C GLY A 177 16.97 4.05 -14.60
N LEU A 178 16.67 5.03 -13.74
CA LEU A 178 17.60 6.09 -13.34
C LEU A 178 18.90 5.49 -12.81
N THR A 179 20.04 5.99 -13.31
CA THR A 179 21.37 5.73 -12.75
C THR A 179 21.76 6.83 -11.78
N GLU A 180 21.45 8.08 -12.09
CA GLU A 180 21.72 9.22 -11.23
C GLU A 180 20.44 10.05 -11.11
N TYR A 181 20.22 10.69 -9.95
CA TYR A 181 19.08 11.58 -9.77
C TYR A 181 19.39 12.72 -8.81
N THR A 182 19.22 13.95 -9.26
CA THR A 182 19.11 15.12 -8.40
C THR A 182 17.63 15.39 -8.16
N ILE A 183 17.22 15.37 -6.90
CA ILE A 183 15.84 15.71 -6.52
C ILE A 183 15.62 17.19 -6.86
N PRO A 184 14.49 17.57 -7.51
CA PRO A 184 14.25 18.96 -7.90
C PRO A 184 14.20 19.94 -6.72
N ASP A 185 14.71 21.15 -6.92
CA ASP A 185 14.58 22.25 -5.97
C ASP A 185 13.11 22.55 -5.66
N GLY A 186 12.82 22.83 -4.39
CA GLY A 186 11.46 23.08 -3.89
C GLY A 186 10.73 21.83 -3.40
N VAL A 187 11.26 20.63 -3.64
CA VAL A 187 10.89 19.44 -2.88
C VAL A 187 11.39 19.62 -1.44
N THR A 188 10.49 19.52 -0.46
CA THR A 188 10.80 19.60 0.98
C THR A 188 10.83 18.24 1.66
N SER A 189 10.20 17.22 1.08
CA SER A 189 10.03 15.91 1.70
C SER A 189 10.21 14.77 0.70
N ILE A 190 10.96 13.75 1.10
CA ILE A 190 11.03 12.46 0.41
C ILE A 190 10.12 11.49 1.14
N GLY A 191 9.13 10.92 0.45
CA GLY A 191 8.17 9.98 1.02
C GLY A 191 8.81 8.68 1.52
N ASN A 192 8.09 7.99 2.42
CA ASN A 192 8.48 6.65 2.87
C ASN A 192 8.60 5.73 1.66
N LYS A 193 9.76 5.08 1.49
CA LYS A 193 10.04 4.14 0.39
C LYS A 193 9.93 4.75 -1.03
N ALA A 194 10.04 6.07 -1.18
CA ALA A 194 9.85 6.75 -2.46
C ALA A 194 10.79 6.29 -3.58
N PHE A 195 12.02 5.89 -3.27
CA PHE A 195 12.99 5.32 -4.21
C PHE A 195 13.15 3.80 -4.04
N SER A 196 12.27 3.13 -3.29
CA SER A 196 12.46 1.72 -2.94
C SER A 196 12.53 0.84 -4.19
N ARG A 197 13.57 -0.01 -4.25
CA ARG A 197 13.90 -0.86 -5.40
C ARG A 197 14.26 -0.08 -6.67
N CYS A 198 14.77 1.15 -6.60
CA CYS A 198 15.47 1.77 -7.73
C CYS A 198 16.84 1.10 -7.95
N TRP A 199 16.82 -0.17 -8.36
CA TRP A 199 17.96 -1.10 -8.38
C TRP A 199 19.10 -0.68 -9.32
N ARG A 200 18.85 0.25 -10.26
CA ARG A 200 19.86 0.83 -11.17
C ARG A 200 20.48 2.14 -10.68
N LEU A 201 19.93 2.74 -9.63
CA LEU A 201 20.38 4.04 -9.12
C LEU A 201 21.74 3.88 -8.43
N THR A 202 22.77 4.54 -8.97
CA THR A 202 24.14 4.55 -8.48
C THR A 202 24.46 5.76 -7.62
N SER A 203 23.80 6.91 -7.85
CA SER A 203 23.93 8.11 -7.01
C SER A 203 22.63 8.88 -6.86
N VAL A 204 22.49 9.60 -5.74
CA VAL A 204 21.40 10.57 -5.52
C VAL A 204 21.89 11.83 -4.83
N THR A 205 21.40 12.99 -5.30
CA THR A 205 21.61 14.30 -4.68
C THR A 205 20.29 14.78 -4.08
N ILE A 206 20.30 15.02 -2.77
CA ILE A 206 19.19 15.57 -1.99
C ILE A 206 19.50 17.05 -1.74
N PRO A 207 18.80 18.01 -2.37
CA PRO A 207 19.14 19.43 -2.33
C PRO A 207 18.77 20.08 -1.00
N ASP A 208 19.25 21.31 -0.81
CA ASP A 208 19.06 22.11 0.41
C ASP A 208 17.59 22.50 0.67
N SER A 209 16.66 22.29 -0.27
CA SER A 209 15.23 22.48 -0.01
C SER A 209 14.60 21.34 0.80
N VAL A 210 15.20 20.15 0.81
CA VAL A 210 14.67 18.97 1.51
C VAL A 210 14.93 19.09 3.01
N THR A 211 13.89 18.96 3.81
CA THR A 211 13.95 18.98 5.27
C THR A 211 13.78 17.61 5.91
N SER A 212 13.20 16.66 5.17
CA SER A 212 12.79 15.35 5.68
C SER A 212 13.00 14.21 4.66
N ILE A 213 13.63 13.13 5.12
CA ILE A 213 13.80 11.88 4.39
C ILE A 213 12.95 10.79 5.06
N GLY A 214 12.01 10.17 4.34
CA GLY A 214 11.11 9.16 4.88
C GLY A 214 11.79 7.85 5.31
N LYS A 215 11.07 7.05 6.09
CA LYS A 215 11.49 5.69 6.46
C LYS A 215 11.72 4.84 5.21
N ASP A 216 12.81 4.07 5.20
CA ASP A 216 13.18 3.15 4.12
C ASP A 216 13.25 3.81 2.72
N ALA A 217 13.45 5.14 2.63
CA ALA A 217 13.28 5.93 1.40
C ALA A 217 14.00 5.35 0.18
N PHE A 218 15.26 4.91 0.35
CA PHE A 218 16.11 4.33 -0.69
C PHE A 218 16.30 2.81 -0.52
N SER A 219 15.39 2.14 0.18
CA SER A 219 15.54 0.71 0.48
C SER A 219 15.62 -0.18 -0.78
N HIS A 220 16.57 -1.11 -0.81
CA HIS A 220 16.86 -2.01 -1.94
C HIS A 220 17.35 -1.30 -3.23
N CYS A 221 17.97 -0.12 -3.11
CA CYS A 221 18.75 0.45 -4.21
C CYS A 221 20.12 -0.25 -4.29
N TRP A 222 20.15 -1.50 -4.76
CA TRP A 222 21.33 -2.37 -4.68
C TRP A 222 22.59 -1.81 -5.37
N SER A 223 22.45 -1.01 -6.43
CA SER A 223 23.58 -0.35 -7.10
C SER A 223 23.99 1.01 -6.50
N LEU A 224 23.31 1.51 -5.47
CA LEU A 224 23.56 2.85 -4.92
C LEU A 224 24.92 2.88 -4.23
N THR A 225 25.87 3.63 -4.79
CA THR A 225 27.24 3.75 -4.28
C THR A 225 27.44 5.01 -3.45
N SER A 226 26.76 6.10 -3.81
CA SER A 226 26.93 7.40 -3.17
C SER A 226 25.63 8.18 -2.97
N VAL A 227 25.58 8.95 -1.88
CA VAL A 227 24.46 9.85 -1.55
C VAL A 227 25.03 11.21 -1.16
N THR A 228 24.40 12.31 -1.56
CA THR A 228 24.70 13.65 -1.04
C THR A 228 23.46 14.24 -0.36
N ILE A 229 23.61 14.71 0.87
CA ILE A 229 22.56 15.29 1.72
C ILE A 229 22.83 16.79 1.92
N GLY A 230 21.88 17.64 1.52
CA GLY A 230 21.94 19.09 1.65
C GLY A 230 21.77 19.64 3.07
N ASP A 231 21.89 20.96 3.20
CA ASP A 231 21.98 21.69 4.47
C ASP A 231 20.72 21.59 5.34
N SER A 232 19.52 21.67 4.75
CA SER A 232 18.26 21.79 5.52
C SER A 232 17.67 20.48 6.03
N VAL A 233 18.29 19.32 5.74
CA VAL A 233 17.74 18.02 6.19
C VAL A 233 17.85 17.94 7.71
N THR A 234 16.70 17.93 8.40
CA THR A 234 16.58 17.91 9.87
C THR A 234 16.02 16.60 10.41
N SER A 235 15.39 15.79 9.55
CA SER A 235 14.77 14.52 9.90
C SER A 235 15.08 13.43 8.88
N ILE A 236 15.51 12.27 9.38
CA ILE A 236 15.77 11.06 8.59
C ILE A 236 15.03 9.91 9.27
N GLY A 237 14.12 9.27 8.55
CA GLY A 237 13.36 8.11 9.03
C GLY A 237 14.23 6.86 9.17
N GLY A 238 13.69 5.84 9.85
CA GLY A 238 14.41 4.59 10.09
C GLY A 238 14.88 3.90 8.80
N ASP A 239 16.05 3.29 8.87
CA ASP A 239 16.67 2.44 7.85
C ASP A 239 16.64 3.01 6.41
N PRO A 240 17.03 4.30 6.22
CA PRO A 240 16.78 5.03 4.96
C PRO A 240 17.47 4.40 3.75
N PHE A 241 18.58 3.68 3.97
CA PHE A 241 19.37 2.97 2.94
C PHE A 241 19.44 1.46 3.19
N ALA A 242 18.39 0.85 3.76
CA ALA A 242 18.28 -0.60 3.93
C ALA A 242 18.57 -1.35 2.61
N GLU A 243 19.38 -2.41 2.63
CA GLU A 243 19.77 -3.19 1.44
C GLU A 243 20.38 -2.35 0.29
N CYS A 244 21.06 -1.24 0.61
CA CYS A 244 21.97 -0.56 -0.33
C CYS A 244 23.37 -1.15 -0.21
N ASP A 245 23.55 -2.39 -0.68
CA ASP A 245 24.75 -3.19 -0.39
C ASP A 245 26.04 -2.66 -1.02
N GLN A 246 25.94 -1.85 -2.08
CA GLN A 246 27.08 -1.19 -2.74
C GLN A 246 27.36 0.22 -2.19
N LEU A 247 26.59 0.71 -1.20
CA LEU A 247 26.76 2.07 -0.67
C LEU A 247 28.08 2.16 0.07
N THR A 248 29.01 2.96 -0.42
CA THR A 248 30.32 3.20 0.19
C THR A 248 30.41 4.56 0.88
N GLU A 249 29.61 5.54 0.42
CA GLU A 249 29.80 6.94 0.81
C GLU A 249 28.49 7.73 0.92
N ILE A 250 28.26 8.34 2.08
CA ILE A 250 27.24 9.37 2.28
C ILE A 250 27.98 10.69 2.53
N ARG A 251 27.78 11.69 1.68
CA ARG A 251 28.22 13.08 1.91
C ARG A 251 27.10 13.85 2.58
N VAL A 252 27.45 14.69 3.55
CA VAL A 252 26.56 15.70 4.13
C VAL A 252 27.19 17.06 3.91
N SER A 253 26.41 18.04 3.44
CA SER A 253 26.88 19.41 3.24
C SER A 253 27.30 20.05 4.57
N ALA A 254 28.33 20.89 4.52
CA ALA A 254 28.97 21.46 5.71
C ALA A 254 28.08 22.48 6.47
N GLY A 255 26.98 22.96 5.87
CA GLY A 255 26.00 23.80 6.52
C GLY A 255 24.92 23.02 7.29
N ASN A 256 24.84 21.69 7.14
CA ASN A 256 23.86 20.88 7.87
C ASN A 256 24.16 20.86 9.38
N THR A 257 23.20 21.31 10.19
CA THR A 257 23.34 21.44 11.65
C THR A 257 22.80 20.24 12.43
N HIS A 258 22.17 19.28 11.76
CA HIS A 258 21.52 18.11 12.37
C HIS A 258 22.29 16.80 12.12
N PHE A 259 23.00 16.70 11.00
CA PHE A 259 23.73 15.52 10.56
C PHE A 259 25.14 15.88 10.09
N LYS A 260 26.04 14.90 10.11
CA LYS A 260 27.38 15.01 9.50
C LYS A 260 27.80 13.68 8.87
N SER A 261 28.83 13.75 8.04
CA SER A 261 29.54 12.57 7.55
C SER A 261 30.97 12.56 8.05
N GLU A 262 31.43 11.40 8.52
CA GLU A 262 32.84 11.14 8.84
C GLU A 262 33.27 9.89 8.06
N ASP A 263 34.29 10.03 7.21
CA ASP A 263 34.74 9.03 6.24
C ASP A 263 33.63 8.41 5.36
N GLY A 264 32.54 9.15 5.10
CA GLY A 264 31.38 8.67 4.34
C GLY A 264 30.30 7.96 5.18
N ILE A 265 30.47 7.87 6.50
CA ILE A 265 29.51 7.27 7.46
C ILE A 265 28.61 8.38 8.01
N LEU A 266 27.30 8.15 8.06
CA LEU A 266 26.31 9.16 8.47
C LEU A 266 26.03 9.12 9.98
N PHE A 267 26.18 10.26 10.64
CA PHE A 267 25.92 10.47 12.07
C PHE A 267 24.99 11.66 12.32
N THR A 268 24.45 11.75 13.54
CA THR A 268 24.00 13.04 14.10
C THR A 268 25.15 14.05 14.13
N ALA A 269 24.87 15.35 14.03
CA ALA A 269 25.89 16.40 14.01
C ALA A 269 26.82 16.37 15.24
N ASP A 270 26.32 15.94 16.40
CA ASP A 270 27.13 15.77 17.62
C ASP A 270 28.02 14.51 17.62
N GLY A 271 27.91 13.65 16.61
CA GLY A 271 28.68 12.41 16.43
C GLY A 271 28.28 11.25 17.35
N LYS A 272 27.25 11.38 18.19
CA LYS A 272 26.93 10.36 19.20
C LYS A 272 26.06 9.23 18.68
N THR A 273 25.32 9.43 17.59
CA THR A 273 24.41 8.44 17.02
C THR A 273 24.82 8.13 15.58
N LEU A 274 25.25 6.88 15.37
CA LEU A 274 25.37 6.30 14.03
C LEU A 274 23.97 6.15 13.42
N ILE A 275 23.76 6.73 12.24
CA ILE A 275 22.47 6.67 11.52
C ILE A 275 22.57 5.65 10.38
N GLN A 276 23.65 5.68 9.61
CA GLN A 276 23.90 4.71 8.55
C GLN A 276 25.41 4.43 8.42
N PHE A 277 25.77 3.17 8.57
CA PHE A 277 27.05 2.66 8.07
C PHE A 277 26.86 2.17 6.62
N PRO A 278 27.62 2.69 5.64
CA PRO A 278 27.58 2.22 4.25
C PRO A 278 28.10 0.77 4.15
N LYS A 279 27.24 -0.19 3.78
CA LYS A 279 27.61 -1.63 3.72
C LYS A 279 28.74 -1.92 2.73
N GLY A 280 28.80 -1.19 1.62
CA GLY A 280 29.78 -1.37 0.55
C GLY A 280 31.22 -1.14 1.00
N LYS A 281 31.45 -0.40 2.11
CA LYS A 281 32.78 -0.26 2.71
C LYS A 281 33.42 -1.60 3.09
N TYR A 282 32.62 -2.58 3.53
CA TYR A 282 33.10 -3.93 3.84
C TYR A 282 33.53 -4.75 2.61
N LEU A 283 33.26 -4.26 1.39
CA LEU A 283 33.62 -4.92 0.13
C LEU A 283 34.90 -4.34 -0.49
N THR A 284 35.47 -3.29 0.11
CA THR A 284 36.60 -2.53 -0.41
C THR A 284 37.86 -2.55 0.48
N GLU A 285 37.78 -3.22 1.63
CA GLU A 285 38.87 -3.45 2.60
C GLU A 285 39.25 -4.94 2.67
#